data_AF-A0A7G8HA66-F1
#
_entry.id   AF-A0A7G8HA66-F1
#
_cell.length_a   1.000
_cell.length_b   1.000
_cell.length_c   1.000
_cell.angle_alpha   90.00
_cell.angle_beta   90.00
_cell.angle_gamma   90.00
#
_symmetry.space_group_name_H-M   'P 1'
#
loop_
_entity.id
_entity.type
_entity.pdbx_description
1 polymer ?
#
loop_
_entity_poly.entity_id
_entity_poly.type
_entity_poly.pdbx_seq_one_letter_code
_entity_poly.pdbx_strand_id
1 'polypeptide(L)'
;MSKRLNKKLRKNNKVVEKDLFASNADIEFENSAFEKTTYFDSFDVITGVITEGSYEYDKKGRVDSYSLRITLGDSSIFHGFEMKNSKSFKKHASHLSYILNYDTTYSSLLSDAVASGDCQTLTHYLDQLNGIGKGVTSTASSINGGIMCFA
;
A
#
# COMPACT_ATOMS: atom_id res chain seq x y z
N MET A 1 1.53 -24.79 -7.47
CA MET A 1 1.89 -24.23 -6.13
C MET A 1 1.67 -25.28 -5.04
N SER A 2 2.52 -25.36 -3.99
CA SER A 2 2.36 -26.40 -2.95
C SER A 2 1.19 -26.09 -1.98
N LYS A 3 0.56 -27.13 -1.41
CA LYS A 3 -0.52 -26.96 -0.39
C LYS A 3 -0.08 -26.10 0.80
N ARG A 4 1.18 -26.25 1.24
CA ARG A 4 1.76 -25.48 2.35
C ARG A 4 1.93 -24.00 1.99
N LEU A 5 2.35 -23.71 0.76
CA LEU A 5 2.49 -22.34 0.27
C LEU A 5 1.12 -21.66 0.15
N ASN A 6 0.14 -22.31 -0.48
CA ASN A 6 -1.25 -21.81 -0.56
C ASN A 6 -1.83 -21.47 0.81
N LYS A 7 -1.61 -22.33 1.82
CA LYS A 7 -2.09 -22.08 3.19
C LYS A 7 -1.43 -20.85 3.82
N LYS A 8 -0.19 -20.52 3.47
CA LYS A 8 0.50 -19.34 3.97
C LYS A 8 0.06 -18.07 3.26
N LEU A 9 -0.07 -18.09 1.93
CA LEU A 9 -0.58 -16.95 1.17
C LEU A 9 -1.99 -16.57 1.64
N ARG A 10 -2.89 -17.55 1.83
CA ARG A 10 -4.21 -17.31 2.45
C ARG A 10 -4.15 -16.68 3.84
N LYS A 11 -3.10 -16.95 4.63
CA LYS A 11 -2.93 -16.30 5.95
C LYS A 11 -2.45 -14.86 5.80
N ASN A 12 -1.58 -14.59 4.84
CA ASN A 12 -1.11 -13.23 4.55
C ASN A 12 -2.26 -12.39 3.97
N ASN A 13 -3.06 -12.92 3.04
CA ASN A 13 -4.25 -12.22 2.53
C ASN A 13 -5.23 -11.84 3.64
N LYS A 14 -5.46 -12.73 4.61
CA LYS A 14 -6.27 -12.41 5.80
C LYS A 14 -5.69 -11.30 6.68
N VAL A 15 -4.38 -11.13 6.69
CA VAL A 15 -3.73 -10.00 7.39
C VAL A 15 -4.00 -8.71 6.61
N VAL A 16 -3.95 -8.74 5.27
CA VAL A 16 -4.34 -7.59 4.43
C VAL A 16 -5.82 -7.25 4.68
N GLU A 17 -6.75 -8.20 4.51
CA GLU A 17 -8.18 -7.96 4.72
C GLU A 17 -8.52 -7.35 6.09
N LYS A 18 -7.91 -7.88 7.17
CA LYS A 18 -8.27 -7.50 8.54
C LYS A 18 -7.48 -6.32 9.06
N ASP A 19 -6.17 -6.36 8.88
CA ASP A 19 -5.26 -5.43 9.51
C ASP A 19 -4.97 -4.21 8.60
N LEU A 20 -5.25 -4.28 7.28
CA LEU A 20 -5.10 -3.14 6.35
C LEU A 20 -6.44 -2.41 6.11
N PHE A 21 -7.45 -3.14 5.64
CA PHE A 21 -8.73 -2.57 5.17
C PHE A 21 -9.89 -2.69 6.17
N ALA A 22 -9.63 -3.17 7.40
CA ALA A 22 -10.62 -3.28 8.46
C ALA A 22 -11.95 -3.91 8.00
N SER A 23 -11.90 -5.12 7.42
CA SER A 23 -13.04 -6.02 7.12
C SER A 23 -14.20 -5.52 6.24
N ASN A 24 -14.24 -4.25 5.83
CA ASN A 24 -15.41 -3.64 5.17
C ASN A 24 -15.18 -3.35 3.68
N ALA A 25 -13.98 -3.61 3.17
CA ALA A 25 -13.68 -3.45 1.75
C ALA A 25 -13.77 -4.80 1.02
N ASP A 26 -14.38 -4.81 -0.15
CA ASP A 26 -14.25 -5.91 -1.10
C ASP A 26 -12.83 -5.85 -1.69
N ILE A 27 -12.05 -6.92 -1.44
CA ILE A 27 -10.65 -7.01 -1.86
C ILE A 27 -10.49 -8.20 -2.78
N GLU A 28 -9.97 -7.97 -3.97
CA GLU A 28 -9.60 -9.02 -4.90
C GLU A 28 -8.12 -9.35 -4.73
N PHE A 29 -7.76 -10.63 -4.83
CA PHE A 29 -6.38 -11.09 -4.70
C PHE A 29 -5.98 -11.93 -5.90
N GLU A 30 -4.88 -11.59 -6.54
CA GLU A 30 -4.26 -12.38 -7.59
C GLU A 30 -2.88 -12.89 -7.13
N ASN A 31 -2.64 -14.21 -7.22
CA ASN A 31 -1.37 -14.81 -6.81
C ASN A 31 -0.55 -15.26 -8.03
N SER A 32 0.52 -14.55 -8.35
CA SER A 32 1.48 -14.91 -9.39
C SER A 32 2.58 -15.82 -8.82
N ALA A 33 2.51 -17.12 -9.12
CA ALA A 33 3.50 -18.09 -8.69
C ALA A 33 4.87 -17.91 -9.38
N PHE A 34 4.87 -17.34 -10.58
CA PHE A 34 6.08 -17.12 -11.39
C PHE A 34 6.90 -15.96 -10.81
N GLU A 35 6.25 -14.83 -10.56
CA GLU A 35 6.86 -13.64 -9.98
C GLU A 35 7.11 -13.80 -8.47
N LYS A 36 6.42 -14.75 -7.85
CA LYS A 36 6.32 -14.90 -6.38
C LYS A 36 5.72 -13.66 -5.73
N THR A 37 4.68 -13.13 -6.36
CA THR A 37 4.00 -11.91 -5.95
C THR A 37 2.51 -12.19 -5.78
N THR A 38 1.92 -11.57 -4.77
CA THR A 38 0.47 -11.50 -4.62
C THR A 38 0.07 -10.06 -4.81
N TYR A 39 -0.77 -9.80 -5.81
CA TYR A 39 -1.42 -8.53 -6.05
C TYR A 39 -2.77 -8.51 -5.35
N PHE A 40 -3.21 -7.32 -4.96
CA PHE A 40 -4.55 -7.09 -4.47
C PHE A 40 -5.01 -5.68 -4.79
N ASP A 41 -6.32 -5.53 -4.92
CA ASP A 41 -6.97 -4.26 -5.14
C ASP A 41 -8.25 -4.17 -4.31
N SER A 42 -8.61 -2.94 -3.98
CA SER A 42 -9.76 -2.60 -3.14
C SER A 42 -10.38 -1.31 -3.64
N PHE A 43 -11.70 -1.24 -3.60
CA PHE A 43 -12.46 -0.04 -3.92
C PHE A 43 -13.33 0.38 -2.73
N ASP A 44 -13.15 1.61 -2.25
CA ASP A 44 -14.04 2.21 -1.25
C ASP A 44 -15.10 3.07 -1.96
N VAL A 45 -16.35 2.60 -1.94
CA VAL A 45 -17.48 3.25 -2.59
C VAL A 45 -17.82 4.62 -1.97
N ILE A 46 -17.53 4.84 -0.68
CA ILE A 46 -17.87 6.08 0.03
C ILE A 46 -16.95 7.21 -0.39
N THR A 47 -15.65 6.91 -0.49
CA THR A 47 -14.60 7.89 -0.77
C THR A 47 -14.18 7.90 -2.24
N GLY A 48 -14.54 6.88 -3.02
CA GLY A 48 -14.09 6.68 -4.40
C GLY A 48 -12.62 6.28 -4.51
N VAL A 49 -11.97 5.91 -3.40
CA VAL A 49 -10.56 5.53 -3.37
C VAL A 49 -10.36 4.15 -3.97
N ILE A 50 -9.40 4.04 -4.89
CA ILE A 50 -8.87 2.75 -5.36
C ILE A 50 -7.53 2.53 -4.66
N THR A 51 -7.39 1.40 -3.98
CA THR A 51 -6.12 0.98 -3.40
C THR A 51 -5.63 -0.26 -4.13
N GLU A 52 -4.49 -0.16 -4.78
CA GLU A 52 -3.78 -1.29 -5.39
C GLU A 52 -2.55 -1.61 -4.54
N GLY A 53 -2.18 -2.87 -4.44
CA GLY A 53 -0.92 -3.20 -3.79
C GLY A 53 -0.43 -4.58 -4.13
N SER A 54 0.77 -4.87 -3.66
CA SER A 54 1.38 -6.17 -3.88
C SER A 54 2.33 -6.53 -2.76
N TYR A 55 2.59 -7.83 -2.60
CA TYR A 55 3.65 -8.31 -1.75
C TYR A 55 4.40 -9.46 -2.39
N GLU A 56 5.73 -9.41 -2.31
CA GLU A 56 6.58 -10.51 -2.77
C GLU A 56 6.81 -11.51 -1.64
N TYR A 57 6.95 -12.78 -2.00
CA TYR A 57 7.15 -13.85 -1.05
C TYR A 57 8.22 -14.86 -1.46
N ASP A 58 8.91 -15.40 -0.47
CA ASP A 58 9.92 -16.43 -0.69
C ASP A 58 9.29 -17.80 -1.02
N LYS A 59 10.14 -18.79 -1.35
CA LYS A 59 9.70 -20.19 -1.60
C LYS A 59 8.95 -20.82 -0.41
N LYS A 60 9.10 -20.27 0.80
CA LYS A 60 8.43 -20.70 2.03
C LYS A 60 7.17 -19.86 2.33
N GLY A 61 6.78 -18.89 1.50
CA GLY A 61 5.63 -18.00 1.71
C GLY A 61 5.84 -16.95 2.81
N ARG A 62 7.10 -16.58 3.11
CA ARG A 62 7.44 -15.42 3.95
C ARG A 62 7.44 -14.18 3.06
N VAL A 63 6.92 -13.07 3.57
CA VAL A 63 6.85 -11.80 2.82
C VAL A 63 8.19 -11.08 2.93
N ASP A 64 8.75 -10.69 1.79
CA ASP A 64 10.06 -10.04 1.67
C ASP A 64 9.95 -8.57 1.23
N SER A 65 8.89 -8.17 0.53
CA SER A 65 8.63 -6.78 0.16
C SER A 65 7.13 -6.53 0.01
N TYR A 66 6.73 -5.26 0.09
CA TYR A 66 5.36 -4.82 -0.03
C TYR A 66 5.28 -3.48 -0.76
N SER A 67 4.29 -3.31 -1.62
CA SER A 67 4.00 -2.02 -2.26
C SER A 67 2.52 -1.68 -2.16
N LEU A 68 2.23 -0.40 -2.05
CA LEU A 68 0.89 0.16 -1.99
C LEU A 68 0.81 1.35 -2.94
N ARG A 69 -0.25 1.41 -3.73
CA ARG A 69 -0.63 2.56 -4.53
C ARG A 69 -2.04 2.95 -4.16
N ILE A 70 -2.26 4.23 -3.91
CA ILE A 70 -3.55 4.77 -3.54
C ILE A 70 -3.92 5.79 -4.61
N THR A 71 -5.05 5.58 -5.26
CA THR A 71 -5.57 6.43 -6.33
C THR A 71 -6.83 7.13 -5.83
N LEU A 72 -6.80 8.47 -5.87
CA LEU A 72 -7.87 9.38 -5.46
C LEU A 72 -8.33 10.17 -6.70
N GLY A 73 -9.42 9.76 -7.35
CA GLY A 73 -9.84 10.36 -8.62
C GLY A 73 -8.75 10.22 -9.71
N ASP A 74 -8.35 11.32 -10.35
CA ASP A 74 -7.29 11.34 -11.38
C ASP A 74 -5.85 11.33 -10.80
N SER A 75 -5.73 11.32 -9.48
CA SER A 75 -4.47 11.46 -8.74
C SER A 75 -3.99 10.12 -8.19
N SER A 76 -2.70 9.78 -8.30
CA SER A 76 -2.16 8.53 -7.72
C SER A 76 -0.92 8.74 -6.85
N ILE A 77 -1.02 8.34 -5.59
CA ILE A 77 0.06 8.37 -4.62
C ILE A 77 0.64 6.95 -4.51
N PHE A 78 1.97 6.82 -4.52
CA PHE A 78 2.65 5.53 -4.44
C PHE A 78 3.55 5.42 -3.20
N HIS A 79 3.34 4.34 -2.44
CA HIS A 79 4.13 4.01 -1.27
C HIS A 79 4.80 2.65 -1.46
N GLY A 80 6.13 2.65 -1.59
CA GLY A 80 6.95 1.44 -1.75
C GLY A 80 7.69 1.08 -0.46
N PHE A 81 7.60 -0.18 -0.03
CA PHE A 81 8.25 -0.64 1.21
C PHE A 81 9.02 -1.94 0.98
N GLU A 82 10.36 -1.90 1.05
CA GLU A 82 11.15 -3.14 1.05
C GLU A 82 11.25 -3.72 2.47
N MET A 83 10.86 -4.97 2.66
CA MET A 83 10.77 -5.62 3.98
C MET A 83 11.75 -6.78 4.14
N LYS A 84 13.03 -6.49 4.33
CA LYS A 84 14.02 -7.54 4.57
C LYS A 84 13.77 -8.25 5.91
N ASN A 85 13.28 -9.50 5.86
CA ASN A 85 13.35 -10.49 6.95
C ASN A 85 12.59 -10.11 8.26
N SER A 86 11.41 -9.50 8.15
CA SER A 86 10.59 -9.09 9.31
C SER A 86 9.79 -10.25 9.93
N LYS A 87 9.82 -10.38 11.26
CA LYS A 87 9.08 -11.40 12.04
C LYS A 87 7.57 -11.17 12.12
N SER A 88 7.00 -10.06 11.66
CA SER A 88 5.52 -9.95 11.63
C SER A 88 4.99 -8.98 10.58
N PHE A 89 4.68 -9.50 9.39
CA PHE A 89 3.83 -8.87 8.36
C PHE A 89 2.61 -8.16 8.97
N LYS A 90 1.98 -8.76 9.99
CA LYS A 90 0.87 -8.18 10.76
C LYS A 90 1.13 -6.78 11.35
N LYS A 91 2.29 -6.57 11.99
CA LYS A 91 2.63 -5.25 12.59
C LYS A 91 2.79 -4.17 11.52
N HIS A 92 3.20 -4.57 10.31
CA HIS A 92 3.37 -3.65 9.20
C HIS A 92 2.05 -3.39 8.47
N ALA A 93 1.18 -4.39 8.32
CA ALA A 93 -0.18 -4.20 7.82
C ALA A 93 -0.96 -3.17 8.67
N SER A 94 -0.82 -3.20 10.01
CA SER A 94 -1.41 -2.15 10.86
C SER A 94 -0.81 -0.76 10.65
N HIS A 95 0.47 -0.64 10.28
CA HIS A 95 1.06 0.67 9.93
C HIS A 95 0.56 1.16 8.57
N LEU A 96 0.38 0.26 7.62
CA LEU A 96 -0.21 0.58 6.32
C LEU A 96 -1.68 0.97 6.44
N SER A 97 -2.41 0.38 7.41
CA SER A 97 -3.76 0.83 7.74
C SER A 97 -3.76 2.25 8.31
N TYR A 98 -2.73 2.62 9.06
CA TYR A 98 -2.56 4.00 9.49
C TYR A 98 -2.33 4.93 8.28
N ILE A 99 -1.49 4.53 7.32
CA ILE A 99 -1.28 5.28 6.07
C ILE A 99 -2.60 5.44 5.32
N LEU A 100 -3.34 4.36 5.06
CA LEU A 100 -4.66 4.42 4.41
C LEU A 100 -5.66 5.33 5.14
N ASN A 101 -5.72 5.26 6.46
CA ASN A 101 -6.59 6.13 7.24
C ASN A 101 -6.12 7.59 7.20
N TYR A 102 -4.82 7.85 7.22
CA TYR A 102 -4.27 9.20 7.14
C TYR A 102 -4.48 9.79 5.73
N ASP A 103 -4.22 9.02 4.67
CA ASP A 103 -4.49 9.41 3.28
C ASP A 103 -5.97 9.75 3.05
N THR A 104 -6.88 8.92 3.55
CA THR A 104 -8.33 9.18 3.43
C THR A 104 -8.78 10.37 4.27
N THR A 105 -8.19 10.58 5.46
CA THR A 105 -8.46 11.74 6.32
C THR A 105 -8.03 13.06 5.67
N TYR A 106 -6.91 13.06 4.95
CA TYR A 106 -6.38 14.24 4.25
C TYR A 106 -6.75 14.28 2.76
N SER A 107 -7.71 13.45 2.32
CA SER A 107 -8.06 13.27 0.91
C SER A 107 -8.34 14.57 0.15
N SER A 108 -9.02 15.55 0.76
CA SER A 108 -9.27 16.85 0.11
C SER A 108 -7.98 17.66 -0.08
N LEU A 109 -7.11 17.66 0.92
CA LEU A 109 -5.84 18.41 0.91
C LEU A 109 -4.84 17.79 -0.07
N LEU A 110 -4.83 16.45 -0.15
CA LEU A 110 -4.02 15.70 -1.12
C LEU A 110 -4.58 15.86 -2.54
N SER A 111 -5.90 15.80 -2.72
CA SER A 111 -6.53 16.04 -4.01
C SER A 111 -6.21 17.44 -4.56
N ASP A 112 -6.27 18.47 -3.72
CA ASP A 112 -5.93 19.84 -4.12
C ASP A 112 -4.44 20.01 -4.43
N ALA A 113 -3.55 19.41 -3.61
CA ALA A 113 -2.11 19.45 -3.83
C ALA A 113 -1.72 18.73 -5.14
N VAL A 114 -2.35 17.59 -5.44
CA VAL A 114 -2.12 16.88 -6.70
C VAL A 114 -2.71 17.68 -7.87
N ALA A 115 -3.94 18.17 -7.78
CA ALA A 115 -4.57 18.95 -8.85
C ALA A 115 -3.78 20.23 -9.19
N SER A 116 -3.15 20.86 -8.20
CA SER A 116 -2.37 22.10 -8.35
C SER A 116 -0.89 21.89 -8.68
N GLY A 117 -0.39 20.65 -8.65
CA GLY A 117 1.03 20.39 -8.86
C GLY A 117 1.93 20.75 -7.68
N ASP A 118 1.38 20.91 -6.47
CA ASP A 118 2.12 21.36 -5.29
C ASP A 118 2.95 20.23 -4.66
N CYS A 119 4.14 20.03 -5.24
CA CYS A 119 5.10 19.06 -4.71
C CYS A 119 5.56 19.38 -3.28
N GLN A 120 5.51 20.64 -2.82
CA GLN A 120 5.99 20.96 -1.46
C GLN A 120 5.02 20.40 -0.40
N THR A 121 3.72 20.57 -0.62
CA THR A 121 2.69 19.98 0.24
C THR A 121 2.75 18.46 0.21
N LEU A 122 2.95 17.85 -0.97
CA LEU A 122 3.10 16.40 -1.10
C LEU A 122 4.37 15.88 -0.44
N THR A 123 5.51 16.56 -0.58
CA THR A 123 6.77 16.19 0.09
C THR A 123 6.63 16.29 1.61
N HIS A 124 6.04 17.36 2.14
CA HIS A 124 5.78 17.47 3.58
C HIS A 124 4.85 16.37 4.12
N TYR A 125 3.83 16.00 3.34
CA TYR A 125 2.96 14.88 3.66
C TYR A 125 3.73 13.54 3.70
N LEU A 126 4.51 13.26 2.66
CA LEU A 126 5.32 12.05 2.56
C LEU A 126 6.40 11.98 3.68
N ASP A 127 6.99 13.11 4.07
CA ASP A 127 7.93 13.21 5.20
C ASP A 127 7.28 12.85 6.55
N GLN A 128 6.04 13.29 6.78
CA GLN A 128 5.30 12.91 7.99
C GLN A 128 5.09 11.39 8.06
N LEU A 129 4.94 10.72 6.92
CA LEU A 129 4.82 9.26 6.83
C LEU A 129 6.17 8.54 6.98
N ASN A 130 7.26 9.15 6.49
CA ASN A 130 8.63 8.62 6.57
C ASN A 130 9.08 8.36 8.03
N GLY A 131 8.56 9.14 8.99
CA GLY A 131 8.83 8.97 10.42
C GLY A 131 8.08 7.82 11.13
N ILE A 132 7.10 7.20 10.47
CA ILE A 132 6.14 6.28 11.12
C ILE A 132 6.61 4.80 11.03
N GLY A 133 7.56 4.46 10.16
CA GLY A 133 7.96 3.07 9.92
C GLY A 133 9.47 2.80 9.86
N LYS A 134 9.96 1.88 10.70
CA LYS A 134 11.23 1.19 10.41
C LYS A 134 11.05 0.35 9.14
N GLY A 135 11.78 0.68 8.07
CA GLY A 135 11.79 -0.07 6.81
C GLY A 135 11.02 0.58 5.65
N VAL A 136 10.60 1.84 5.77
CA VAL A 136 10.19 2.64 4.60
C VAL A 136 11.45 3.03 3.83
N THR A 137 11.54 2.58 2.58
CA THR A 137 12.71 2.83 1.73
C THR A 137 12.48 3.91 0.69
N SER A 138 11.21 4.15 0.31
CA SER A 138 10.86 5.23 -0.61
C SER A 138 9.37 5.58 -0.52
N THR A 139 9.09 6.89 -0.53
CA THR A 139 7.74 7.44 -0.66
C THR A 139 7.75 8.41 -1.84
N ALA A 140 6.86 8.23 -2.80
CA ALA A 140 6.80 9.07 -3.99
C ALA A 140 5.35 9.30 -4.42
N SER A 141 4.99 10.55 -4.70
CA SER A 141 3.68 10.88 -5.26
C SER A 141 3.81 11.15 -6.75
N SER A 142 2.85 10.68 -7.55
CA SER A 142 2.77 11.00 -8.98
C SER A 142 1.56 11.88 -9.24
N ILE A 143 1.81 13.07 -9.78
CA ILE A 143 0.78 14.00 -10.22
C ILE A 143 0.51 13.79 -11.71
N ASN A 144 -0.75 13.56 -12.07
CA ASN A 144 -1.24 13.42 -13.45
C ASN A 144 -0.42 12.44 -14.31
N GLY A 145 0.13 11.38 -13.70
CA GLY A 145 0.92 10.35 -14.39
C GLY A 145 2.31 10.80 -14.89
N GLY A 146 2.81 11.98 -14.48
CA GLY A 146 4.04 12.55 -15.05
C GLY A 146 4.99 13.27 -14.09
N ILE A 147 4.50 13.99 -13.08
CA ILE A 147 5.38 14.71 -12.14
C ILE A 147 5.55 13.87 -10.88
N MET A 148 6.80 13.48 -10.59
CA MET A 148 7.15 12.73 -9.39
C MET A 148 7.60 13.69 -8.30
N CYS A 149 6.86 13.75 -7.19
CA CYS A 149 7.28 14.45 -5.98
C CYS A 149 7.87 13.42 -5.01
N PHE A 150 9.06 13.67 -4.51
CA PHE A 150 9.77 12.79 -3.58
C PHE A 150 9.86 13.44 -2.20
N ALA A 151 9.81 12.62 -1.14
CA ALA A 151 10.37 12.99 0.15
C ALA A 151 11.86 12.64 0.19
#